data_AF-A0A2P8C6L3-F1
#
_entry.id   AF-A0A2P8C6L3-F1
#
_cell.length_a   1.000
_cell.length_b   1.000
_cell.length_c   1.000
_cell.angle_alpha   90.00
_cell.angle_beta   90.00
_cell.angle_gamma   90.00
#
_symmetry.space_group_name_H-M   'P 1'
#
loop_
_entity.id
_entity.type
_entity.pdbx_description
1 polymer ?
#
loop_
_entity_poly.entity_id
_entity_poly.type
_entity_poly.pdbx_seq_one_letter_code
_entity_poly.pdbx_strand_id
1 'polypeptide(L)'
;MKNPYPELNAFFENYNAIINIAQSKAIFVRAIEIQKEQIEILESLLKKITEEKHTAQKEGNNEKSNLLLCIGLSVGAVINELTLITKLKEDKPDEAWDALIIAQNSISSAIRNHPFNGDYLEKYAYKLYSYEKLLFPEMYFASRGCTVSKSKCSICGEKLEHCEHMKGYAYMGELCYEIIEEFESLDEVSLVKNPADKRCRIIGFPEDGKTYDIFTHREIKEKK
;
A
#
# COMPACT_ATOMS: atom_id res chain seq x y z
N MET A 1 16.83 -16.78 -13.58
CA MET A 1 16.72 -17.89 -12.60
C MET A 1 15.58 -18.79 -13.04
N LYS A 2 15.73 -20.12 -12.96
CA LYS A 2 14.59 -21.03 -13.14
C LYS A 2 13.58 -20.75 -12.03
N ASN A 3 12.30 -20.68 -12.35
CA ASN A 3 11.23 -20.52 -11.36
C ASN A 3 11.33 -21.67 -10.33
N PRO A 4 11.48 -21.37 -9.02
CA PRO A 4 11.60 -22.39 -7.98
C PRO A 4 10.30 -23.19 -7.76
N TYR A 5 9.17 -22.71 -8.30
CA TYR A 5 7.87 -23.37 -8.25
C TYR A 5 7.34 -23.63 -9.66
N PRO A 6 7.82 -24.67 -10.38
CA PRO A 6 7.40 -24.95 -11.75
C PRO A 6 5.88 -25.14 -11.91
N GLU A 7 5.21 -25.60 -10.86
CA GLU A 7 3.75 -25.73 -10.81
C GLU A 7 3.03 -24.38 -10.95
N LEU A 8 3.70 -23.27 -10.63
CA LEU A 8 3.17 -21.91 -10.76
C LEU A 8 3.53 -21.25 -12.11
N ASN A 9 4.18 -21.93 -13.05
CA ASN A 9 4.60 -21.32 -14.32
C ASN A 9 3.41 -20.72 -15.10
N ALA A 10 2.36 -21.50 -15.35
CA ALA A 10 1.16 -21.03 -16.06
C ALA A 10 0.47 -19.89 -15.31
N PHE A 11 0.49 -19.95 -13.98
CA PHE A 11 -0.04 -18.89 -13.13
C PHE A 11 0.75 -17.58 -13.30
N PHE A 12 2.08 -17.64 -13.29
CA PHE A 12 2.94 -16.47 -13.47
C PHE A 12 2.89 -15.90 -14.90
N GLU A 13 2.74 -16.75 -15.92
CA GLU A 13 2.50 -16.29 -17.29
C GLU A 13 1.19 -15.47 -17.38
N ASN A 14 0.10 -15.99 -16.82
CA ASN A 14 -1.17 -15.29 -16.76
C ASN A 14 -1.08 -13.98 -15.93
N TYR A 15 -0.43 -14.03 -14.77
CA TYR A 15 -0.14 -12.84 -13.95
C TYR A 15 0.60 -11.77 -14.76
N ASN A 16 1.70 -12.13 -15.42
CA ASN A 16 2.51 -11.18 -16.19
C ASN A 16 1.72 -10.57 -17.35
N ALA A 17 0.90 -11.37 -18.05
CA ALA A 17 0.03 -10.88 -19.11
C ALA A 17 -0.97 -9.83 -18.59
N ILE A 18 -1.65 -10.12 -17.47
CA ILE A 18 -2.62 -9.19 -16.87
C ILE A 18 -1.93 -7.91 -16.39
N ILE A 19 -0.79 -8.02 -15.71
CA ILE A 19 -0.04 -6.84 -15.22
C ILE A 19 0.44 -5.96 -16.38
N ASN A 20 0.95 -6.55 -17.46
CA ASN A 20 1.38 -5.78 -18.63
C ASN A 20 0.23 -5.00 -19.27
N ILE A 21 -0.95 -5.64 -19.38
CA ILE A 21 -2.15 -4.95 -19.87
C ILE A 21 -2.52 -3.83 -18.90
N ALA A 22 -2.58 -4.10 -17.60
CA ALA A 22 -2.94 -3.12 -16.58
C ALA A 22 -2.03 -1.89 -16.59
N GLN A 23 -0.71 -2.08 -16.65
CA GLN A 23 0.23 -0.97 -16.73
C GLN A 23 0.07 -0.13 -18.00
N SER A 24 -0.33 -0.74 -19.12
CA SER A 24 -0.68 0.01 -20.35
C SER A 24 -1.93 0.89 -20.20
N LYS A 25 -2.83 0.53 -19.26
CA LYS A 25 -4.05 1.29 -18.91
C LYS A 25 -3.80 2.32 -17.81
N ALA A 26 -2.79 2.10 -16.96
CA ALA A 26 -2.34 3.00 -15.89
C ALA A 26 -1.59 4.24 -16.43
N ILE A 27 -2.22 4.94 -17.36
CA ILE A 27 -1.78 6.19 -17.97
C ILE A 27 -2.93 7.19 -17.83
N PHE A 28 -2.65 8.39 -17.32
CA PHE A 28 -3.68 9.38 -16.97
C PHE A 28 -4.68 9.63 -18.12
N VAL A 29 -4.24 9.79 -19.35
CA VAL A 29 -5.13 10.15 -20.49
C VAL A 29 -6.03 9.01 -21.01
N ARG A 30 -5.98 7.80 -20.45
CA ARG A 30 -6.86 6.69 -20.89
C ARG A 30 -8.31 6.91 -20.46
N ALA A 31 -9.26 6.27 -21.12
CA ALA A 31 -10.66 6.37 -20.74
C ALA A 31 -10.89 5.81 -19.32
N ILE A 32 -11.72 6.47 -18.51
CA ILE A 32 -11.90 6.14 -17.09
C ILE A 32 -12.60 4.78 -16.93
N GLU A 33 -13.55 4.46 -17.81
CA GLU A 33 -14.29 3.21 -17.86
C GLU A 33 -13.36 2.01 -18.10
N ILE A 34 -12.37 2.14 -18.99
CA ILE A 34 -11.37 1.08 -19.25
C ILE A 34 -10.47 0.87 -18.03
N GLN A 35 -10.15 1.94 -17.29
CA GLN A 35 -9.33 1.83 -16.08
C GLN A 35 -10.08 1.16 -14.94
N LYS A 36 -11.38 1.47 -14.79
CA LYS A 36 -12.25 0.83 -13.81
C LYS A 36 -12.47 -0.66 -14.11
N GLU A 37 -12.74 -1.01 -15.37
CA GLU A 37 -12.79 -2.42 -15.79
C GLU A 37 -11.48 -3.16 -15.48
N GLN A 38 -10.35 -2.50 -15.70
CA GLN A 38 -9.05 -3.09 -15.39
C GLN A 38 -8.82 -3.31 -13.89
N ILE A 39 -9.38 -2.46 -13.01
CA ILE A 39 -9.36 -2.66 -11.56
C ILE A 39 -10.11 -3.95 -11.21
N GLU A 40 -11.31 -4.18 -11.75
CA GLU A 40 -12.11 -5.38 -11.49
C GLU A 40 -11.37 -6.68 -11.91
N ILE A 41 -10.67 -6.64 -13.04
CA ILE A 41 -9.82 -7.74 -13.51
C ILE A 41 -8.69 -8.03 -12.51
N LEU A 42 -8.02 -6.99 -12.01
CA LEU A 42 -6.93 -7.13 -11.05
C LEU A 42 -7.43 -7.61 -9.67
N GLU A 43 -8.61 -7.16 -9.23
CA GLU A 43 -9.24 -7.66 -8.00
C GLU A 43 -9.53 -9.16 -8.09
N SER A 44 -10.01 -9.61 -9.25
CA SER A 44 -10.22 -11.03 -9.53
C SER A 44 -8.90 -11.82 -9.52
N LEU A 45 -7.82 -11.25 -10.04
CA LEU A 45 -6.47 -11.85 -9.97
C LEU A 45 -5.96 -11.91 -8.53
N LEU A 46 -6.12 -10.84 -7.75
CA LEU A 46 -5.71 -10.77 -6.35
C LEU A 46 -6.43 -11.83 -5.50
N LYS A 47 -7.71 -12.08 -5.77
CA LYS A 47 -8.46 -13.16 -5.14
C LYS A 47 -7.81 -14.53 -5.40
N LYS A 48 -7.47 -14.82 -6.66
CA LYS A 48 -6.77 -16.08 -7.03
C LYS A 48 -5.40 -16.20 -6.36
N ILE A 49 -4.61 -15.12 -6.31
CA ILE A 49 -3.33 -15.09 -5.60
C ILE A 49 -3.52 -15.42 -4.11
N THR A 50 -4.58 -14.89 -3.51
CA THR A 50 -4.89 -15.13 -2.09
C THR A 50 -5.27 -16.58 -1.84
N GLU A 51 -6.04 -17.19 -2.74
CA GLU A 51 -6.39 -18.62 -2.70
C GLU A 51 -5.14 -19.51 -2.79
N GLU A 52 -4.25 -19.23 -3.75
CA GLU A 52 -2.96 -19.94 -3.88
C GLU A 52 -2.07 -19.74 -2.66
N LYS A 53 -2.02 -18.52 -2.10
CA LYS A 53 -1.25 -18.21 -0.88
C LYS A 53 -1.73 -19.07 0.28
N HIS A 54 -3.05 -19.21 0.44
CA HIS A 54 -3.63 -20.04 1.49
C HIS A 54 -3.36 -21.54 1.29
N THR A 55 -3.32 -22.01 0.05
CA THR A 55 -2.84 -23.38 -0.26
C THR A 55 -1.39 -23.56 0.18
N ALA A 56 -0.49 -22.65 -0.18
CA ALA A 56 0.91 -22.71 0.23
C ALA A 56 1.10 -22.63 1.76
N GLN A 57 0.24 -21.86 2.45
CA GLN A 57 0.23 -21.79 3.92
C GLN A 57 -0.13 -23.14 4.54
N LYS A 58 -1.16 -23.82 4.01
CA LYS A 58 -1.57 -25.16 4.46
C LYS A 58 -0.51 -26.23 4.22
N GLU A 59 0.27 -26.07 3.15
CA GLU A 59 1.43 -26.92 2.84
C GLU A 59 2.63 -26.66 3.78
N GLY A 60 2.58 -25.64 4.65
CA GLY A 60 3.70 -25.25 5.49
C GLY A 60 4.85 -24.59 4.71
N ASN A 61 4.61 -24.16 3.48
CA ASN A 61 5.65 -23.65 2.60
C ASN A 61 5.82 -22.13 2.80
N ASN A 62 6.73 -21.76 3.70
CA ASN A 62 7.00 -20.36 4.05
C ASN A 62 7.45 -19.52 2.84
N GLU A 63 8.42 -19.99 2.07
CA GLU A 63 8.96 -19.25 0.92
C GLU A 63 7.89 -19.03 -0.16
N LYS A 64 7.10 -20.06 -0.49
CA LYS A 64 6.00 -19.95 -1.47
C LYS A 64 4.90 -19.01 -0.98
N SER A 65 4.55 -19.09 0.30
CA SER A 65 3.56 -18.19 0.92
C SER A 65 4.03 -16.73 0.90
N ASN A 66 5.30 -16.48 1.22
CA ASN A 66 5.90 -15.15 1.18
C ASN A 66 6.01 -14.61 -0.26
N LEU A 67 6.35 -15.46 -1.23
CA LEU A 67 6.34 -15.09 -2.64
C LEU A 67 4.94 -14.65 -3.08
N LEU A 68 3.91 -15.45 -2.80
CA LEU A 68 2.53 -15.16 -3.17
C LEU A 68 1.99 -13.90 -2.47
N LEU A 69 2.39 -13.65 -1.21
CA LEU A 69 2.15 -12.37 -0.54
C LEU A 69 2.76 -11.20 -1.33
N CYS A 70 4.04 -11.28 -1.72
CA CYS A 70 4.71 -10.19 -2.44
C CYS A 70 4.10 -9.92 -3.82
N ILE A 71 3.68 -10.99 -4.52
CA ILE A 71 2.95 -10.89 -5.79
C ILE A 71 1.59 -10.23 -5.56
N GLY A 72 0.85 -10.62 -4.51
CA GLY A 72 -0.42 -10.01 -4.13
C GLY A 72 -0.28 -8.51 -3.80
N LEU A 73 0.75 -8.14 -3.03
CA LEU A 73 1.08 -6.74 -2.74
C LEU A 73 1.41 -5.96 -4.02
N SER A 74 2.09 -6.59 -4.98
CA SER A 74 2.40 -5.97 -6.29
C SER A 74 1.13 -5.73 -7.11
N VAL A 75 0.19 -6.68 -7.16
CA VAL A 75 -1.14 -6.47 -7.78
C VAL A 75 -1.90 -5.36 -7.08
N GLY A 76 -1.93 -5.37 -5.74
CA GLY A 76 -2.57 -4.34 -4.92
C GLY A 76 -2.02 -2.95 -5.21
N ALA A 77 -0.71 -2.82 -5.45
CA ALA A 77 -0.10 -1.56 -5.85
C ALA A 77 -0.60 -1.07 -7.23
N VAL A 78 -0.73 -1.96 -8.22
CA VAL A 78 -1.26 -1.60 -9.55
C VAL A 78 -2.75 -1.25 -9.50
N ILE A 79 -3.55 -1.96 -8.69
CA ILE A 79 -4.94 -1.57 -8.41
C ILE A 79 -4.99 -0.14 -7.90
N ASN A 80 -4.18 0.16 -6.88
CA ASN A 80 -4.18 1.47 -6.25
C ASN A 80 -3.57 2.58 -7.13
N GLU A 81 -2.67 2.24 -8.06
CA GLU A 81 -2.24 3.17 -9.10
C GLU A 81 -3.40 3.56 -10.04
N LEU A 82 -4.19 2.59 -10.48
CA LEU A 82 -5.39 2.86 -11.28
C LEU A 82 -6.43 3.63 -10.46
N THR A 83 -6.61 3.29 -9.18
CA THR A 83 -7.48 4.02 -8.25
C THR A 83 -7.03 5.48 -8.11
N LEU A 84 -5.74 5.76 -7.88
CA LEU A 84 -5.18 7.11 -7.89
C LEU A 84 -5.61 7.87 -9.16
N ILE A 85 -5.38 7.29 -10.34
CA ILE A 85 -5.69 7.95 -11.61
C ILE A 85 -7.20 8.21 -11.75
N THR A 86 -8.04 7.22 -11.46
CA THR A 86 -9.50 7.34 -11.58
C THR A 86 -10.06 8.35 -10.57
N LYS A 87 -9.56 8.39 -9.34
CA LYS A 87 -9.98 9.35 -8.31
C LYS A 87 -9.57 10.78 -8.64
N LEU A 88 -8.40 10.99 -9.23
CA LEU A 88 -8.03 12.32 -9.74
C LEU A 88 -9.00 12.79 -10.84
N LYS A 89 -9.41 11.92 -11.76
CA LYS A 89 -10.39 12.25 -12.80
C LYS A 89 -11.79 12.53 -12.27
N GLU A 90 -12.14 11.90 -11.16
CA GLU A 90 -13.39 12.12 -10.44
C GLU A 90 -13.36 13.36 -9.54
N ASP A 91 -12.28 14.15 -9.57
CA ASP A 91 -12.10 15.34 -8.72
C ASP A 91 -12.09 15.00 -7.21
N LYS A 92 -11.50 13.85 -6.87
CA LYS A 92 -11.40 13.28 -5.51
C LYS A 92 -9.93 13.09 -5.09
N PRO A 93 -9.16 14.18 -4.90
CA PRO A 93 -7.72 14.09 -4.64
C PRO A 93 -7.37 13.44 -3.28
N ASP A 94 -8.25 13.52 -2.28
CA ASP A 94 -8.03 12.86 -0.99
C ASP A 94 -8.03 11.33 -1.13
N GLU A 95 -9.06 10.78 -1.78
CA GLU A 95 -9.15 9.34 -2.10
C GLU A 95 -7.98 8.91 -3.00
N ALA A 96 -7.55 9.80 -3.89
CA ALA A 96 -6.43 9.55 -4.79
C ALA A 96 -5.08 9.50 -4.04
N TRP A 97 -4.86 10.39 -3.09
CA TRP A 97 -3.69 10.41 -2.21
C TRP A 97 -3.61 9.12 -1.39
N ASP A 98 -4.71 8.72 -0.77
CA ASP A 98 -4.76 7.49 0.02
C ASP A 98 -4.40 6.27 -0.82
N ALA A 99 -4.94 6.18 -2.04
CA ALA A 99 -4.58 5.11 -2.97
C ALA A 99 -3.08 5.14 -3.31
N LEU A 100 -2.49 6.32 -3.57
CA LEU A 100 -1.05 6.42 -3.82
C LEU A 100 -0.22 5.92 -2.63
N ILE A 101 -0.57 6.32 -1.40
CA ILE A 101 0.15 5.87 -0.20
C ILE A 101 0.01 4.36 0.01
N ILE A 102 -1.17 3.78 -0.25
CA ILE A 102 -1.37 2.33 -0.22
C ILE A 102 -0.47 1.64 -1.26
N ALA A 103 -0.40 2.16 -2.49
CA ALA A 103 0.44 1.60 -3.54
C ALA A 103 1.93 1.63 -3.18
N GLN A 104 2.42 2.78 -2.68
CA GLN A 104 3.80 2.94 -2.23
C GLN A 104 4.15 1.98 -1.08
N ASN A 105 3.31 1.91 -0.05
CA ASN A 105 3.55 1.00 1.09
C ASN A 105 3.52 -0.47 0.67
N SER A 106 2.60 -0.84 -0.23
CA SER A 106 2.48 -2.19 -0.76
C SER A 106 3.73 -2.60 -1.52
N ILE A 107 4.23 -1.73 -2.42
CA ILE A 107 5.41 -2.06 -3.22
C ILE A 107 6.69 -2.10 -2.38
N SER A 108 6.86 -1.17 -1.42
CA SER A 108 7.97 -1.21 -0.48
C SER A 108 7.96 -2.48 0.37
N SER A 109 6.77 -2.94 0.78
CA SER A 109 6.61 -4.19 1.51
C SER A 109 6.93 -5.40 0.64
N ALA A 110 6.51 -5.40 -0.63
CA ALA A 110 6.82 -6.46 -1.58
C ALA A 110 8.32 -6.57 -1.85
N ILE A 111 9.01 -5.44 -2.09
CA ILE A 111 10.46 -5.39 -2.30
C ILE A 111 11.21 -5.99 -1.11
N ARG A 112 10.88 -5.52 0.11
CA ARG A 112 11.54 -5.94 1.35
C ARG A 112 11.38 -7.42 1.64
N ASN A 113 10.23 -7.99 1.30
CA ASN A 113 9.83 -9.33 1.71
C ASN A 113 9.96 -10.38 0.61
N HIS A 114 10.38 -9.99 -0.59
CA HIS A 114 10.48 -10.92 -1.71
C HIS A 114 11.56 -11.99 -1.42
N PRO A 115 11.22 -13.29 -1.41
CA PRO A 115 12.14 -14.33 -0.93
C PRO A 115 13.36 -14.56 -1.82
N PHE A 116 13.30 -14.20 -3.11
CA PHE A 116 14.41 -14.39 -4.07
C PHE A 116 15.18 -13.11 -4.40
N ASN A 117 14.51 -12.10 -4.94
CA ASN A 117 15.02 -10.74 -5.12
C ASN A 117 13.84 -9.82 -5.48
N GLY A 118 13.64 -8.71 -4.74
CA GLY A 118 12.60 -7.72 -4.99
C GLY A 118 13.03 -6.52 -5.87
N ASP A 119 14.32 -6.37 -6.17
CA ASP A 119 14.90 -5.17 -6.81
C ASP A 119 14.28 -4.83 -8.18
N TYR A 120 13.72 -5.82 -8.86
CA TYR A 120 13.05 -5.60 -10.15
C TYR A 120 11.82 -4.66 -10.04
N LEU A 121 11.29 -4.48 -8.82
CA LEU A 121 10.17 -3.57 -8.53
C LEU A 121 10.63 -2.13 -8.23
N GLU A 122 11.93 -1.87 -8.05
CA GLU A 122 12.45 -0.54 -7.70
C GLU A 122 12.09 0.54 -8.71
N LYS A 123 12.12 0.21 -10.01
CA LYS A 123 11.68 1.14 -11.06
C LYS A 123 10.21 1.50 -10.93
N TYR A 124 9.38 0.54 -10.50
CA TYR A 124 7.97 0.77 -10.28
C TYR A 124 7.73 1.59 -8.99
N ALA A 125 8.46 1.32 -7.92
CA ALA A 125 8.44 2.15 -6.71
C ALA A 125 8.82 3.61 -7.01
N TYR A 126 9.85 3.82 -7.83
CA TYR A 126 10.26 5.16 -8.27
C TYR A 126 9.18 5.87 -9.09
N LYS A 127 8.43 5.14 -9.94
CA LYS A 127 7.28 5.69 -10.66
C LYS A 127 6.21 6.22 -9.71
N LEU A 128 5.84 5.44 -8.69
CA LEU A 128 4.86 5.86 -7.67
C LEU A 128 5.37 7.04 -6.84
N TYR A 129 6.65 7.04 -6.48
CA TYR A 129 7.28 8.21 -5.85
C TYR A 129 7.20 9.46 -6.74
N SER A 130 7.37 9.30 -8.05
CA SER A 130 7.26 10.42 -9.00
C SER A 130 5.84 11.00 -9.06
N TYR A 131 4.80 10.17 -8.94
CA TYR A 131 3.42 10.69 -8.84
C TYR A 131 3.21 11.55 -7.60
N GLU A 132 3.78 11.17 -6.45
CA GLU A 132 3.71 11.98 -5.23
C GLU A 132 4.24 13.39 -5.48
N LYS A 133 5.39 13.49 -6.15
CA LYS A 133 6.08 14.78 -6.40
C LYS A 133 5.47 15.60 -7.53
N LEU A 134 4.84 14.96 -8.51
CA LEU A 134 4.33 15.64 -9.70
C LEU A 134 2.84 15.99 -9.60
N LEU A 135 2.06 15.21 -8.85
CA LEU A 135 0.60 15.35 -8.81
C LEU A 135 0.10 16.01 -7.52
N PHE A 136 0.89 16.04 -6.46
CA PHE A 136 0.49 16.56 -5.15
C PHE A 136 1.49 17.63 -4.66
N PRO A 137 1.02 18.64 -3.91
CA PRO A 137 1.89 19.66 -3.34
C PRO A 137 2.79 19.09 -2.25
N GLU A 138 3.85 19.83 -1.90
CA GLU A 138 4.58 19.58 -0.67
C GLU A 138 3.68 19.83 0.55
N MET A 139 3.76 18.94 1.54
CA MET A 139 2.88 18.97 2.71
C MET A 139 3.66 18.77 3.99
N TYR A 140 3.05 19.19 5.09
CA TYR A 140 3.40 18.77 6.44
C TYR A 140 2.43 17.68 6.92
N PHE A 141 2.90 16.86 7.84
CA PHE A 141 2.16 15.74 8.39
C PHE A 141 2.21 15.78 9.91
N ALA A 142 1.13 15.31 10.55
CA ALA A 142 1.07 15.09 11.98
C ALA A 142 1.64 13.71 12.31
N SER A 143 2.70 13.69 13.11
CA SER A 143 3.23 12.47 13.71
C SER A 143 2.87 12.46 15.20
N ARG A 144 2.47 11.31 15.72
CA ARG A 144 2.12 11.16 17.13
C ARG A 144 3.30 10.57 17.91
N GLY A 145 3.56 11.14 19.08
CA GLY A 145 4.27 10.47 20.18
C GLY A 145 3.24 9.98 21.17
N CYS A 146 3.28 8.69 21.51
CA CYS A 146 2.32 8.08 22.42
C CYS A 146 2.94 6.96 23.24
N THR A 147 2.38 6.73 24.41
CA THR A 147 2.76 5.63 25.29
C THR A 147 1.79 4.46 25.13
N VAL A 148 2.35 3.28 24.86
CA VAL A 148 1.63 2.01 24.73
C VAL A 148 2.15 1.08 25.81
N SER A 149 1.30 0.68 26.75
CA SER A 149 1.69 -0.25 27.82
C SER A 149 1.63 -1.71 27.43
N LYS A 150 0.81 -2.02 26.43
CA LYS A 150 0.61 -3.40 26.01
C LYS A 150 0.41 -3.50 24.51
N SER A 151 1.28 -4.30 23.90
CA SER A 151 1.15 -4.71 22.51
C SER A 151 1.64 -6.14 22.31
N LYS A 152 1.22 -6.73 21.20
CA LYS A 152 1.58 -8.09 20.80
C LYS A 152 1.94 -8.19 19.33
N CYS A 153 2.68 -9.22 18.97
CA CYS A 153 2.98 -9.56 17.59
C CYS A 153 1.75 -10.12 16.85
N SER A 154 1.51 -9.68 15.62
CA SER A 154 0.44 -10.22 14.77
C SER A 154 0.65 -11.67 14.32
N ILE A 155 1.88 -12.19 14.39
CA ILE A 155 2.23 -13.54 13.92
C ILE A 155 2.11 -14.58 15.03
N CYS A 156 2.77 -14.38 16.18
CA CYS A 156 2.74 -15.35 17.27
C CYS A 156 1.81 -14.97 18.43
N GLY A 157 1.34 -13.72 18.51
CA GLY A 157 0.52 -13.25 19.63
C GLY A 157 1.29 -12.97 20.93
N GLU A 158 2.60 -13.23 20.96
CA GLU A 158 3.46 -12.93 22.12
C GLU A 158 3.68 -11.42 22.29
N LYS A 159 4.05 -11.03 23.51
CA LYS A 159 4.57 -9.68 23.79
C LYS A 159 5.80 -9.42 22.94
N LEU A 160 5.97 -8.18 22.48
CA LEU A 160 7.09 -7.83 21.60
C LEU A 160 8.46 -8.12 22.22
N GLU A 161 8.61 -7.98 23.54
CA GLU A 161 9.84 -8.30 24.28
C GLU A 161 10.24 -9.78 24.23
N HIS A 162 9.28 -10.68 23.99
CA HIS A 162 9.47 -12.12 23.92
C HIS A 162 9.28 -12.68 22.49
N CYS A 163 9.20 -11.80 21.50
CA CYS A 163 8.92 -12.16 20.11
C CYS A 163 10.19 -12.09 19.26
N GLU A 164 10.44 -13.13 18.45
CA GLU A 164 11.55 -13.14 17.48
C GLU A 164 11.15 -12.60 16.08
N HIS A 165 9.87 -12.30 15.86
CA HIS A 165 9.39 -11.76 14.59
C HIS A 165 9.72 -10.26 14.45
N MET A 166 10.32 -9.89 13.33
CA MET A 166 10.66 -8.51 13.01
C MET A 166 9.48 -7.78 12.36
N LYS A 167 9.11 -6.62 12.91
CA LYS A 167 8.04 -5.77 12.38
C LYS A 167 8.32 -5.38 10.92
N GLY A 168 7.32 -5.56 10.06
CA GLY A 168 7.40 -5.30 8.63
C GLY A 168 7.98 -6.45 7.80
N TYR A 169 8.35 -7.58 8.41
CA TYR A 169 8.79 -8.79 7.71
C TYR A 169 7.66 -9.82 7.56
N ALA A 170 7.73 -10.61 6.50
CA ALA A 170 6.75 -11.62 6.16
C ALA A 170 7.07 -13.00 6.75
N TYR A 171 6.07 -13.62 7.36
CA TYR A 171 6.14 -14.95 7.94
C TYR A 171 4.91 -15.74 7.47
N MET A 172 5.13 -16.87 6.80
CA MET A 172 4.06 -17.71 6.25
C MET A 172 3.02 -16.91 5.44
N GLY A 173 3.47 -15.98 4.60
CA GLY A 173 2.60 -15.16 3.75
C GLY A 173 1.81 -14.07 4.49
N GLU A 174 2.16 -13.75 5.73
CA GLU A 174 1.56 -12.65 6.51
C GLU A 174 2.63 -11.66 6.96
N LEU A 175 2.35 -10.35 6.92
CA LEU A 175 3.26 -9.33 7.43
C LEU A 175 3.17 -9.26 8.96
N CYS A 176 4.33 -9.24 9.63
CA CYS A 176 4.42 -8.96 11.05
C CYS A 176 4.16 -7.48 11.32
N TYR A 177 3.21 -7.20 12.18
CA TYR A 177 2.96 -5.87 12.73
C TYR A 177 2.62 -5.97 14.20
N GLU A 178 2.64 -4.82 14.84
CA GLU A 178 2.31 -4.67 16.24
C GLU A 178 0.81 -4.42 16.38
N ILE A 179 0.16 -5.22 17.21
CA ILE A 179 -1.23 -5.02 17.64
C ILE A 179 -1.17 -4.32 18.99
N ILE A 180 -1.59 -3.06 19.02
CA ILE A 180 -1.73 -2.29 20.25
C ILE A 180 -2.99 -2.78 20.98
N GLU A 181 -2.83 -3.27 22.21
CA GLU A 181 -3.95 -3.72 23.04
C GLU A 181 -4.37 -2.67 24.06
N GLU A 182 -3.40 -1.93 24.63
CA GLU A 182 -3.66 -0.90 25.62
C GLU A 182 -2.87 0.37 25.26
N PHE A 183 -3.61 1.44 24.97
CA PHE A 183 -3.11 2.78 24.70
C PHE A 183 -3.21 3.60 25.99
N GLU A 184 -2.10 4.15 26.48
CA GLU A 184 -2.08 4.89 27.75
C GLU A 184 -2.30 6.37 27.54
N SER A 185 -1.48 6.99 26.69
CA SER A 185 -1.50 8.45 26.50
C SER A 185 -1.05 8.87 25.11
N LEU A 186 -1.62 9.98 24.65
CA LEU A 186 -1.07 10.77 23.55
C LEU A 186 -0.20 11.86 24.18
N ASP A 187 1.10 11.74 24.01
CA ASP A 187 2.08 12.61 24.68
C ASP A 187 2.36 13.86 23.82
N GLU A 188 2.43 13.68 22.50
CA GLU A 188 2.67 14.78 21.57
C GLU A 188 2.06 14.55 20.19
N VAL A 189 1.88 15.67 19.49
CA VAL A 189 1.66 15.70 18.04
C VAL A 189 2.66 16.67 17.43
N SER A 190 3.56 16.13 16.61
CA SER A 190 4.66 16.84 15.98
C SER A 190 4.39 17.06 14.49
N LEU A 191 4.62 18.27 13.99
CA LEU A 191 4.55 18.57 12.56
C LEU A 191 5.87 18.19 11.89
N VAL A 192 5.81 17.26 10.94
CA VAL A 192 6.99 16.68 10.28
C VAL A 192 6.84 16.66 8.77
N LYS A 193 7.96 16.60 8.05
CA LYS A 193 8.00 16.42 6.58
C LYS A 193 8.02 14.95 6.15
N ASN A 194 8.52 14.07 7.01
CA ASN A 194 8.70 12.64 6.73
C ASN A 194 8.03 11.80 7.83
N PRO A 195 6.70 11.62 7.80
CA PRO A 195 5.98 10.84 8.81
C PRO A 195 6.13 9.33 8.55
N ALA A 196 5.78 8.53 9.56
CA ALA A 196 5.56 7.09 9.38
C ALA A 196 4.31 6.79 8.53
N ASP A 197 3.27 7.62 8.64
CA ASP A 197 2.05 7.53 7.82
C ASP A 197 1.77 8.86 7.12
N LYS A 198 1.94 8.86 5.79
CA LYS A 198 1.70 10.03 4.94
C LYS A 198 0.21 10.35 4.75
N ARG A 199 -0.72 9.54 5.25
CA ARG A 199 -2.15 9.88 5.27
C ARG A 199 -2.47 10.89 6.36
N CYS A 200 -1.64 10.99 7.40
CA CYS A 200 -1.76 11.98 8.47
C CYS A 200 -1.30 13.39 8.02
N ARG A 201 -1.68 13.83 6.82
CA ARG A 201 -1.34 15.16 6.29
C ARG A 201 -2.19 16.25 6.93
N ILE A 202 -1.70 17.48 6.89
CA ILE A 202 -2.54 18.65 7.14
C ILE A 202 -3.51 18.82 5.97
N ILE A 203 -4.81 18.91 6.27
CA ILE A 203 -5.86 18.88 5.23
C ILE A 203 -6.24 20.27 4.71
N GLY A 204 -5.97 21.33 5.46
CA GLY A 204 -6.31 22.67 5.03
C GLY A 204 -5.52 23.76 5.74
N PHE A 205 -5.63 24.98 5.22
CA PHE A 205 -4.94 26.15 5.72
C PHE A 205 -5.90 27.34 5.85
N PRO A 206 -5.68 28.24 6.84
CA PRO A 206 -6.50 29.42 7.00
C PRO A 206 -6.06 30.54 6.04
N GLU A 207 -7.02 31.21 5.41
CA GLU A 207 -6.81 32.41 4.58
C GLU A 207 -8.09 33.27 4.64
N ASP A 208 -7.98 34.59 4.79
CA ASP A 208 -9.12 35.55 4.83
C ASP A 208 -10.29 35.15 5.75
N GLY A 209 -9.99 34.58 6.92
CA GLY A 209 -11.00 34.16 7.90
C GLY A 209 -11.80 32.90 7.49
N LYS A 210 -11.34 32.19 6.45
CA LYS A 210 -11.87 30.92 5.96
C LYS A 210 -10.80 29.85 6.01
N THR A 211 -11.20 28.60 5.81
CA THR A 211 -10.27 27.46 5.68
C THR A 211 -10.39 26.88 4.27
N TYR A 212 -9.24 26.62 3.65
CA TYR A 212 -9.15 26.09 2.30
C TYR A 212 -8.47 24.73 2.31
N ASP A 213 -8.94 23.82 1.48
CA ASP A 213 -8.36 22.49 1.31
C ASP A 213 -6.99 22.57 0.62
N ILE A 214 -6.01 21.82 1.14
CA ILE A 214 -4.61 21.91 0.70
C ILE A 214 -4.41 21.41 -0.74
N PHE A 215 -5.26 20.51 -1.22
CA PHE A 215 -5.13 19.95 -2.57
C PHE A 215 -5.89 20.76 -3.60
N THR A 216 -7.12 21.15 -3.29
CA THR A 216 -8.05 21.77 -4.24
C THR A 216 -8.13 23.28 -4.12
N HIS A 217 -7.64 23.85 -3.01
CA HIS A 217 -7.83 25.26 -2.65
C HIS A 217 -9.31 25.69 -2.63
N ARG A 218 -10.23 24.74 -2.45
CA ARG A 218 -11.65 25.02 -2.27
C ARG A 218 -11.92 25.33 -0.81
N GLU A 219 -12.80 26.29 -0.55
CA GLU A 219 -13.26 26.60 0.80
C GLU A 219 -13.89 25.35 1.44
N ILE A 220 -13.33 24.93 2.57
CA ILE A 220 -13.89 23.89 3.41
C ILE A 220 -15.04 24.52 4.19
N LYS A 221 -16.26 24.27 3.73
CA LYS A 221 -17.46 24.67 4.47
C LYS A 221 -17.60 23.75 5.67
N GLU A 222 -17.61 24.31 6.88
CA GLU A 222 -17.94 23.55 8.08
C GLU A 222 -19.29 22.84 7.85
N LYS A 223 -19.30 21.51 8.01
CA LYS A 223 -20.57 20.79 8.13
C LYS A 223 -21.18 21.21 9.47
N LYS A 224 -22.24 22.02 9.40
CA LYS A 224 -23.18 22.19 10.52
C LYS A 224 -23.74 20.85 10.97
#